data_AF-A0AAD8YNC7-F1
#
_entry.id   AF-A0AAD8YNC7-F1
#
_cell.length_a   1.000
_cell.length_b   1.000
_cell.length_c   1.000
_cell.angle_alpha   90.00
_cell.angle_beta   90.00
_cell.angle_gamma   90.00
#
_symmetry.space_group_name_H-M   'P 1'
#
loop_
_entity.id
_entity.type
_entity.pdbx_description
1 polymer ?
#
loop_
_entity_poly.entity_id
_entity_poly.type
_entity_poly.pdbx_seq_one_letter_code
_entity_poly.pdbx_strand_id
1 'polypeptide(L)'
;MGALTSKAKAFDADLHQREEHALGPPSKTMDASEYAQELVYLVSKTIETHLNLLPVPGKRRTLEAKQMMIIRVLKNKGEGENDGKMYYIKCKTEVAEWPWIFVKVYEPPLVTDVSRVGFRAMKKMKEEYKLVTF
;
A
#
# COMPACT_ATOMS: atom_id res chain seq x y z
N MET A 1 -26.41 -12.29 9.21
CA MET A 1 -25.50 -11.15 9.49
C MET A 1 -24.74 -10.70 8.22
N GLY A 2 -25.43 -10.18 7.18
CA GLY A 2 -24.80 -9.95 5.86
C GLY A 2 -24.86 -8.50 5.31
N ALA A 3 -25.66 -7.62 5.92
CA ALA A 3 -25.92 -6.28 5.37
C ALA A 3 -25.00 -5.17 5.90
N LEU A 4 -24.38 -5.37 7.07
CA LEU A 4 -23.46 -4.39 7.68
C LEU A 4 -22.08 -4.42 7.03
N THR A 5 -21.61 -5.60 6.62
CA THR A 5 -20.32 -5.80 5.96
C THR A 5 -20.29 -5.30 4.51
N SER A 6 -21.42 -5.29 3.81
CA SER A 6 -21.51 -4.78 2.43
C SER A 6 -21.47 -3.25 2.37
N LYS A 7 -22.12 -2.55 3.31
CA LYS A 7 -22.08 -1.08 3.40
C LYS A 7 -20.69 -0.55 3.78
N ALA A 8 -19.99 -1.22 4.69
CA ALA A 8 -18.61 -0.85 5.06
C ALA A 8 -17.65 -0.96 3.87
N LYS A 9 -17.71 -2.08 3.11
CA LYS A 9 -16.89 -2.27 1.91
C LYS A 9 -17.20 -1.26 0.79
N ALA A 10 -18.47 -0.88 0.63
CA ALA A 10 -18.87 0.11 -0.36
C ALA A 10 -18.38 1.53 0.01
N PHE A 11 -18.42 1.87 1.31
CA PHE A 11 -17.89 3.14 1.81
C PHE A 11 -16.36 3.21 1.66
N ASP A 12 -15.65 2.12 1.97
CA ASP A 12 -14.19 2.04 1.77
C ASP A 12 -13.81 2.17 0.28
N ALA A 13 -14.61 1.61 -0.64
CA ALA A 13 -14.38 1.73 -2.07
C ALA A 13 -14.61 3.15 -2.60
N ASP A 14 -15.69 3.81 -2.16
CA ASP A 14 -15.98 5.22 -2.51
C ASP A 14 -14.92 6.16 -1.92
N LEU A 15 -14.46 5.91 -0.70
CA LEU A 15 -13.34 6.64 -0.10
C LEU A 15 -12.04 6.41 -0.89
N HIS A 16 -11.75 5.17 -1.29
CA HIS A 16 -10.56 4.83 -2.07
C HIS A 16 -10.54 5.52 -3.44
N GLN A 17 -11.70 5.55 -4.12
CA GLN A 17 -11.85 6.21 -5.41
C GLN A 17 -11.72 7.73 -5.27
N ARG A 18 -12.31 8.33 -4.22
CA ARG A 18 -12.14 9.76 -3.93
C ARG A 18 -10.72 10.12 -3.54
N GLU A 19 -10.05 9.28 -2.76
CA GLU A 19 -8.63 9.42 -2.45
C GLU A 19 -7.83 9.39 -3.76
N GLU A 20 -8.03 8.41 -4.65
CA GLU A 20 -7.33 8.29 -5.95
C GLU A 20 -7.59 9.45 -6.90
N HIS A 21 -8.83 9.93 -7.02
CA HIS A 21 -9.15 11.10 -7.83
C HIS A 21 -8.58 12.41 -7.28
N ALA A 22 -8.31 12.46 -5.97
CA ALA A 22 -7.70 13.62 -5.30
C ALA A 22 -6.16 13.56 -5.26
N LEU A 23 -5.58 12.46 -5.73
CA LEU A 23 -4.13 12.32 -5.85
C LEU A 23 -3.61 13.10 -7.06
N GLY A 24 -2.43 13.70 -6.93
CA GLY A 24 -1.70 14.26 -8.07
C GLY A 24 -1.28 13.17 -9.06
N PRO A 25 -0.78 13.53 -10.25
CA PRO A 25 -0.28 12.53 -11.19
C PRO A 25 0.80 11.67 -10.54
N PRO A 26 0.84 10.36 -10.84
CA PRO A 26 1.84 9.45 -10.31
C PRO A 26 3.26 9.93 -10.64
N SER A 27 4.19 9.82 -9.69
CA SER A 27 5.59 10.11 -9.94
C SER A 27 6.19 9.09 -10.91
N LYS A 28 7.39 9.38 -11.41
CA LYS A 28 8.22 8.39 -12.11
C LYS A 28 8.40 7.14 -11.23
N THR A 29 8.22 5.96 -11.82
CA THR A 29 8.58 4.68 -11.20
C THR A 29 10.09 4.64 -10.99
N MET A 30 10.50 4.24 -9.79
CA MET A 30 11.90 4.10 -9.40
C MET A 30 12.15 2.76 -8.74
N ASP A 31 13.41 2.39 -8.60
CA ASP A 31 13.79 1.24 -7.80
C ASP A 31 13.41 1.48 -6.33
N ALA A 32 13.02 0.42 -5.64
CA ALA A 32 12.63 0.52 -4.25
C ALA A 32 13.83 0.95 -3.39
N SER A 33 13.65 2.02 -2.62
CA SER A 33 14.61 2.45 -1.60
C SER A 33 14.49 1.63 -0.32
N GLU A 34 15.47 1.76 0.59
CA GLU A 34 15.40 1.16 1.94
C GLU A 34 14.13 1.59 2.68
N TYR A 35 13.73 2.85 2.53
CA TYR A 35 12.49 3.36 3.08
C TYR A 35 11.24 2.67 2.51
N ALA A 36 11.22 2.31 1.22
CA ALA A 36 10.15 1.52 0.64
C ALA A 36 10.05 0.13 1.28
N GLN A 37 11.20 -0.48 1.58
CA GLN A 37 11.29 -1.75 2.28
C GLN A 37 10.76 -1.64 3.72
N GLU A 38 11.04 -0.55 4.42
CA GLU A 38 10.50 -0.26 5.76
C GLU A 38 8.97 -0.12 5.73
N LEU A 39 8.42 0.60 4.75
CA LEU A 39 6.97 0.74 4.59
C LEU A 39 6.29 -0.62 4.40
N VAL A 40 6.85 -1.48 3.55
CA VAL A 40 6.35 -2.86 3.35
C VAL A 40 6.48 -3.67 4.63
N TYR A 41 7.57 -3.50 5.37
CA TYR A 41 7.77 -4.17 6.65
C TYR A 41 6.70 -3.79 7.68
N LEU A 42 6.31 -2.52 7.76
CA LEU A 42 5.25 -2.05 8.66
C LEU A 42 3.89 -2.68 8.35
N VAL A 43 3.57 -2.89 7.07
CA VAL A 43 2.29 -3.49 6.64
C VAL A 43 2.35 -4.99 6.35
N SER A 44 3.51 -5.63 6.61
CA SER A 44 3.79 -7.03 6.27
C SER A 44 2.77 -8.03 6.83
N LYS A 45 2.36 -7.87 8.09
CA LYS A 45 1.34 -8.73 8.73
C LYS A 45 -0.01 -8.65 8.01
N THR A 46 -0.39 -7.45 7.56
CA THR A 46 -1.63 -7.26 6.80
C THR A 46 -1.51 -7.90 5.42
N ILE A 47 -0.35 -7.76 4.75
CA ILE A 47 -0.06 -8.43 3.49
C ILE A 47 -0.18 -9.95 3.63
N GLU A 48 0.44 -10.54 4.66
CA GLU A 48 0.36 -11.98 4.94
C GLU A 48 -1.09 -12.45 5.12
N THR A 49 -1.90 -11.65 5.84
CA THR A 49 -3.33 -11.91 6.02
C THR A 49 -4.07 -11.89 4.67
N HIS A 50 -3.81 -10.90 3.81
CA HIS A 50 -4.42 -10.84 2.48
C HIS A 50 -3.95 -11.95 1.54
N LEU A 51 -2.74 -12.49 1.75
CA LEU A 51 -2.22 -13.66 1.05
C LEU A 51 -2.78 -14.99 1.60
N ASN A 52 -3.68 -14.94 2.59
CA ASN A 52 -4.22 -16.11 3.29
C ASN A 52 -3.13 -17.01 3.90
N LEU A 53 -2.04 -16.39 4.36
CA LEU A 53 -0.93 -17.11 4.98
C LEU A 53 -1.20 -17.22 6.48
N LEU A 54 -1.08 -18.45 7.00
CA LEU A 54 -1.16 -18.66 8.44
C LEU A 54 0.08 -18.04 9.12
N PRO A 55 -0.10 -17.28 10.22
CA PRO A 55 1.02 -16.74 10.98
C PRO A 55 1.80 -17.90 11.61
N VAL A 56 3.10 -17.95 11.33
CA VAL A 56 4.00 -18.95 11.93
C VAL A 56 4.82 -18.24 13.01
N PRO A 57 4.71 -18.62 14.30
CA PRO A 57 5.50 -18.03 15.36
C PRO A 57 7.01 -18.11 15.04
N GLY A 58 7.71 -17.00 15.17
CA GLY A 58 9.17 -16.93 14.95
C GLY A 58 9.62 -16.95 13.47
N LYS A 59 8.71 -17.13 12.51
CA LYS A 59 9.04 -17.09 11.08
C LYS A 59 8.33 -15.92 10.40
N ARG A 60 9.11 -14.92 9.99
CA ARG A 60 8.64 -13.86 9.09
C ARG A 60 8.97 -14.24 7.67
N ARG A 61 8.02 -14.02 6.77
CA ARG A 61 8.24 -14.29 5.35
C ARG A 61 8.92 -13.11 4.69
N THR A 62 9.74 -13.41 3.70
CA THR A 62 10.54 -12.41 3.01
C THR A 62 9.68 -11.72 1.95
N LEU A 63 9.44 -10.42 2.14
CA LEU A 63 8.79 -9.54 1.17
C LEU A 63 9.84 -8.53 0.71
N GLU A 64 10.28 -8.62 -0.53
CA GLU A 64 11.30 -7.72 -1.08
C GLU A 64 10.64 -6.64 -1.92
N ALA A 65 10.74 -5.38 -1.51
CA ALA A 65 10.38 -4.24 -2.33
C ALA A 65 11.36 -4.14 -3.51
N LYS A 66 10.83 -4.12 -4.74
CA LYS A 66 11.63 -4.04 -5.98
C LYS A 66 11.47 -2.71 -6.68
N GLN A 67 10.23 -2.22 -6.76
CA GLN A 67 9.93 -0.95 -7.42
C GLN A 67 8.98 -0.15 -6.56
N MET A 68 9.12 1.16 -6.63
CA MET A 68 8.31 2.11 -5.88
C MET A 68 7.84 3.22 -6.82
N MET A 69 6.60 3.65 -6.60
CA MET A 69 6.04 4.84 -7.21
C MET A 69 5.34 5.64 -6.12
N ILE A 70 5.64 6.93 -6.08
CA ILE A 70 5.08 7.86 -5.11
C ILE A 70 3.93 8.59 -5.78
N ILE A 71 2.80 8.68 -5.11
CA ILE A 71 1.75 9.62 -5.49
C ILE A 71 1.59 10.64 -4.35
N ARG A 72 1.91 11.90 -4.65
CA ARG A 72 1.78 13.02 -3.71
C ARG A 72 0.30 13.28 -3.42
N VAL A 73 -0.03 13.49 -2.16
CA VAL A 73 -1.40 13.49 -1.62
C VAL A 73 -2.01 14.88 -1.58
N LEU A 74 -3.35 14.88 -1.56
CA LEU A 74 -4.28 15.95 -1.17
C LEU A 74 -3.57 17.17 -0.61
N LYS A 75 -3.42 18.19 -1.46
CA LYS A 75 -3.10 19.54 -1.02
C LYS A 75 -4.19 19.98 -0.05
N ASN A 76 -3.92 19.97 1.24
CA ASN A 76 -4.57 20.95 2.09
C ASN A 76 -4.10 22.32 1.61
N LYS A 77 -4.95 23.35 1.72
CA LYS A 77 -4.69 24.71 1.19
C LYS A 77 -3.54 25.46 1.91
N GLY A 78 -2.45 24.80 2.27
CA GLY A 78 -1.22 25.37 2.78
C GLY A 78 -0.03 24.59 2.21
N GLU A 79 0.83 25.26 1.46
CA GLU A 79 2.06 24.68 0.95
C GLU A 79 2.95 24.24 2.13
N GLY A 80 3.23 22.94 2.25
CA GLY A 80 4.15 22.44 3.26
C GLY A 80 4.44 20.95 3.17
N GLU A 81 5.59 20.55 3.71
CA GLU A 81 6.13 19.18 3.84
C GLU A 81 5.24 18.18 4.61
N ASN A 82 4.05 18.62 5.02
CA ASN A 82 3.09 17.95 5.89
C ASN A 82 1.88 17.40 5.11
N ASP A 83 2.03 17.11 3.82
CA ASP A 83 1.03 16.37 3.07
C ASP A 83 1.22 14.87 3.33
N GLY A 84 0.12 14.11 3.38
CA GLY A 84 0.21 12.65 3.39
C GLY A 84 0.96 12.14 2.15
N LYS A 85 1.35 10.86 2.13
CA LYS A 85 1.95 10.27 0.93
C LYS A 85 1.29 8.93 0.63
N MET A 86 0.98 8.70 -0.63
CA MET A 86 0.48 7.42 -1.09
C MET A 86 1.60 6.74 -1.88
N TYR A 87 1.91 5.51 -1.51
CA TYR A 87 2.99 4.73 -2.08
C TYR A 87 2.43 3.49 -2.74
N TYR A 88 2.86 3.24 -3.98
CA TYR A 88 2.61 2.01 -4.70
C TYR A 88 3.94 1.26 -4.77
N ILE A 89 4.00 0.11 -4.11
CA ILE A 89 5.23 -0.65 -3.94
C ILE A 89 5.04 -2.03 -4.57
N LYS A 90 5.86 -2.34 -5.57
CA LYS A 90 5.96 -3.69 -6.13
C LYS A 90 6.85 -4.51 -5.21
N CYS A 91 6.31 -5.61 -4.70
CA CYS A 91 7.07 -6.54 -3.89
C CYS A 91 7.15 -7.90 -4.56
N LYS A 92 8.31 -8.55 -4.41
CA LYS A 92 8.49 -9.96 -4.69
C LYS A 92 8.21 -10.75 -3.41
N THR A 93 7.49 -11.86 -3.54
CA THR A 93 7.17 -12.74 -2.42
C THR A 93 7.75 -14.13 -2.65
N GLU A 94 7.90 -14.90 -1.56
CA GLU A 94 8.26 -16.32 -1.61
C GLU A 94 7.06 -17.24 -1.92
N VAL A 95 5.86 -16.69 -2.08
CA VAL A 95 4.65 -17.48 -2.33
C VAL A 95 4.59 -17.83 -3.82
N ALA A 96 4.78 -19.11 -4.15
CA ALA A 96 4.79 -19.59 -5.54
C ALA A 96 3.51 -19.28 -6.32
N GLU A 97 2.35 -19.24 -5.65
CA GLU A 97 1.08 -18.88 -6.29
C GLU A 97 1.01 -17.38 -6.65
N TRP A 98 1.67 -16.53 -5.87
CA TRP A 98 1.63 -15.07 -5.98
C TRP A 98 3.04 -14.47 -5.86
N PRO A 99 3.95 -14.76 -6.80
CA PRO A 99 5.35 -14.35 -6.73
C PRO A 99 5.51 -12.82 -6.72
N TRP A 100 4.51 -12.09 -7.22
CA TRP A 100 4.51 -10.64 -7.26
C TRP A 100 3.24 -10.05 -6.65
N ILE A 101 3.42 -8.99 -5.87
CA ILE A 101 2.31 -8.19 -5.34
C ILE A 101 2.57 -6.70 -5.56
N PHE A 102 1.50 -5.95 -5.76
CA PHE A 102 1.52 -4.50 -5.63
C PHE A 102 0.81 -4.13 -4.34
N VAL A 103 1.47 -3.34 -3.50
CA VAL A 103 0.96 -2.88 -2.21
C VAL A 103 0.77 -1.37 -2.28
N LYS A 104 -0.44 -0.92 -1.95
CA LYS A 104 -0.76 0.50 -1.79
C LYS A 104 -0.72 0.85 -0.30
N VAL A 105 0.17 1.76 0.05
CA VAL A 105 0.45 2.18 1.43
C VAL A 105 0.22 3.67 1.56
N TYR A 106 -0.52 4.07 2.59
CA TYR A 106 -0.73 5.47 2.94
C TYR A 106 0.12 5.83 4.15
N GLU A 107 0.97 6.83 4.00
CA GLU A 107 1.66 7.48 5.11
C GLU A 107 0.90 8.77 5.47
N PRO A 108 0.35 8.88 6.69
CA PRO A 108 -0.31 10.11 7.12
C PRO A 108 0.71 11.24 7.34
N PRO A 109 0.26 12.51 7.31
CA PRO A 109 1.14 13.63 7.59
C PRO A 109 1.61 13.64 9.06
N LEU A 110 2.84 14.11 9.28
CA LEU A 110 3.54 14.14 10.57
C LEU A 110 2.86 14.97 11.68
N VAL A 111 1.74 15.63 11.39
CA VAL A 111 1.01 16.55 12.29
C VAL A 111 0.26 15.81 13.41
N THR A 112 0.12 14.48 13.34
CA THR A 112 -0.66 13.70 14.33
C THR A 112 0.23 12.80 15.20
N ASP A 113 0.03 12.86 16.52
CA ASP A 113 0.76 12.11 17.57
C ASP A 113 0.67 10.57 17.43
N VAL A 114 -0.16 10.07 16.51
CA VAL A 114 -0.31 8.64 16.22
C VAL A 114 -0.27 8.40 14.69
N SER A 115 0.83 8.81 14.07
CA SER A 115 1.05 8.61 12.62
C SER A 115 1.39 7.14 12.33
N ARG A 116 0.38 6.28 12.17
CA ARG A 116 0.59 4.88 11.72
C ARG A 116 0.44 4.78 10.21
N VAL A 117 1.48 4.29 9.55
CA VAL A 117 1.46 3.86 8.15
C VAL A 117 0.33 2.84 7.95
N GLY A 118 -0.55 3.11 6.98
CA GLY A 118 -1.77 2.34 6.73
C GLY A 118 -1.69 1.53 5.44
N PHE A 119 -2.05 0.26 5.51
CA PHE A 119 -2.33 -0.55 4.32
C PHE A 119 -3.65 -0.10 3.68
N ARG A 120 -3.67 0.16 2.38
CA ARG A 120 -4.88 0.58 1.65
C ARG A 120 -5.40 -0.50 0.71
N ALA A 121 -4.54 -1.06 -0.12
CA ALA A 121 -4.93 -2.06 -1.10
C ALA A 121 -3.77 -2.97 -1.48
N MET A 122 -4.08 -4.14 -2.02
CA MET A 122 -3.09 -5.04 -2.62
C MET A 122 -3.64 -5.75 -3.84
N LYS A 123 -2.81 -5.93 -4.86
CA LYS A 123 -3.08 -6.79 -6.02
C LYS A 123 -2.04 -7.90 -6.10
N LYS A 124 -2.53 -9.12 -6.29
CA LYS A 124 -1.72 -10.32 -6.46
C LYS A 124 -1.50 -10.58 -7.94
N MET A 125 -0.31 -11.05 -8.30
CA MET A 125 0.06 -11.31 -9.69
C MET A 125 0.88 -12.60 -9.80
N LYS A 126 0.59 -13.39 -10.82
CA LYS A 126 1.32 -14.61 -11.16
C LYS A 126 2.55 -14.34 -12.00
N GLU A 127 2.50 -13.28 -12.79
CA GLU A 127 3.57 -12.85 -13.70
C GLU A 127 4.12 -11.49 -13.27
N GLU A 128 5.33 -11.18 -13.72
CA GLU A 128 5.94 -9.89 -13.47
C GLU A 128 5.35 -8.82 -14.41
N TYR A 129 4.53 -7.93 -13.86
CA TYR A 129 4.08 -6.74 -14.59
C TYR A 129 4.87 -5.51 -14.16
N LYS A 130 5.05 -4.56 -15.09
CA LYS A 130 5.54 -3.22 -14.75
C LYS A 130 4.54 -2.55 -13.81
N LEU A 131 5.03 -1.70 -12.92
CA LEU A 131 4.19 -0.83 -12.12
C LEU A 131 3.59 0.23 -13.05
N VAL A 132 2.49 -0.14 -13.71
CA VAL A 132 1.62 0.74 -14.48
C VAL A 132 0.45 1.02 -13.56
N THR A 133 0.18 2.30 -13.33
CA THR A 133 -0.88 2.78 -12.44
C THR A 133 -2.19 2.03 -12.68
N PHE A 134 -2.82 1.67 -11.57
CA PHE A 134 -4.08 0.93 -11.53
C PHE A 134 -5.22 1.66 -12.24
#